data_AF-A0A432S7Q8-F1
#
_entry.id   AF-A0A432S7Q8-F1
#
_cell.length_a   1.000
_cell.length_b   1.000
_cell.length_c   1.000
_cell.angle_alpha   90.00
_cell.angle_beta   90.00
_cell.angle_gamma   90.00
#
_symmetry.space_group_name_H-M   'P 1'
#
loop_
_entity.id
_entity.type
_entity.pdbx_description
1 polymer ?
#
loop_
_entity_poly.entity_id
_entity_poly.type
_entity_poly.pdbx_seq_one_letter_code
_entity_poly.pdbx_strand_id
1 'polypeptide(L)'
;MNRKLGTIFSILFIFSGISFGESLEDRVKALEEKVKQLEQKINQLESKTIQIQSEAKNIPQTKIPASIKPPKPVDFVVLSKKFKEAERGELLWNRDDKIELKVQFVSRLKKNASNIIGKMLLIDKKTGKVLMETPVNINKALNIFKGTEIKPGEKLTYRVDFIYDKRKPEHRLARDLPLEQLEVKFKPIEVVYSDGTVIYYEH
;
A
#
# COMPACT_ATOMS: atom_id res chain seq x y z
N MET A 1 21.98 79.08 -19.00
CA MET A 1 22.20 79.21 -17.54
C MET A 1 21.08 78.46 -16.83
N ASN A 2 21.38 77.52 -15.92
CA ASN A 2 20.46 76.83 -14.98
C ASN A 2 19.32 75.95 -15.60
N ARG A 3 19.28 74.61 -15.37
CA ARG A 3 18.70 73.84 -14.23
C ARG A 3 17.14 73.81 -14.23
N LYS A 4 16.42 72.73 -13.88
CA LYS A 4 16.66 71.27 -13.66
C LYS A 4 15.30 70.62 -13.27
N LEU A 5 15.06 69.32 -13.50
CA LEU A 5 13.87 68.52 -13.07
C LEU A 5 12.53 69.04 -13.66
N GLY A 6 11.40 68.32 -13.75
CA GLY A 6 10.95 66.96 -13.40
C GLY A 6 9.43 66.85 -13.75
N THR A 7 8.67 65.77 -13.63
CA THR A 7 8.88 64.37 -13.20
C THR A 7 7.77 63.49 -13.83
N ILE A 8 7.93 62.16 -13.90
CA ILE A 8 6.95 61.19 -14.44
C ILE A 8 5.69 61.10 -13.55
N PHE A 9 4.50 60.95 -14.14
CA PHE A 9 3.46 60.09 -13.57
C PHE A 9 2.60 59.41 -14.66
N SER A 10 2.66 58.08 -14.68
CA SER A 10 1.91 57.23 -15.62
C SER A 10 0.59 56.79 -14.98
N ILE A 11 -0.52 56.93 -15.71
CA ILE A 11 -1.73 56.12 -15.49
C ILE A 11 -2.17 55.59 -16.85
N LEU A 12 -1.69 54.39 -17.19
CA LEU A 12 -2.11 53.68 -18.38
C LEU A 12 -3.35 52.84 -18.05
N PHE A 13 -4.50 53.19 -18.63
CA PHE A 13 -5.70 52.37 -18.56
C PHE A 13 -5.49 51.08 -19.35
N ILE A 14 -5.25 49.96 -18.65
CA ILE A 14 -5.24 48.63 -19.26
C ILE A 14 -6.69 48.10 -19.28
N PHE A 15 -7.43 48.50 -20.31
CA PHE A 15 -8.68 47.87 -20.73
C PHE A 15 -8.59 47.57 -22.23
N SER A 16 -8.02 46.42 -22.58
CA SER A 16 -8.00 45.92 -23.95
C SER A 16 -7.87 44.40 -24.00
N GLY A 17 -8.80 43.75 -24.69
CA GLY A 17 -8.61 42.41 -25.24
C GLY A 17 -8.95 41.22 -24.33
N ILE A 18 -10.23 41.02 -24.02
CA ILE A 18 -10.73 39.64 -23.90
C ILE A 18 -10.68 39.05 -25.33
N SER A 19 -9.64 38.29 -25.64
CA SER A 19 -9.47 37.69 -26.97
C SER A 19 -10.35 36.43 -27.11
N PHE A 20 -11.61 36.64 -27.51
CA PHE A 20 -12.41 35.59 -28.13
C PHE A 20 -11.90 35.36 -29.56
N GLY A 21 -10.87 34.52 -29.71
CA GLY A 21 -10.18 34.40 -31.00
C GLY A 21 -9.20 33.23 -31.18
N GLU A 22 -9.25 32.17 -30.37
CA GLU A 22 -8.58 30.92 -30.75
C GLU A 22 -9.37 30.25 -31.87
N SER A 23 -8.76 30.08 -33.05
CA SER A 23 -9.35 29.28 -34.11
C SER A 23 -9.34 27.79 -33.72
N LEU A 24 -10.16 26.99 -34.41
CA LEU A 24 -10.09 25.52 -34.27
C LEU A 24 -8.71 24.99 -34.67
N GLU A 25 -8.01 25.61 -35.62
CA GLU A 25 -6.66 25.21 -36.04
C GLU A 25 -5.63 25.43 -34.93
N ASP A 26 -5.70 26.54 -34.19
CA ASP A 26 -4.78 26.81 -33.08
C ASP A 26 -4.94 25.79 -31.95
N ARG A 27 -6.20 25.39 -31.69
CA ARG A 27 -6.52 24.33 -30.72
C ARG A 27 -6.06 22.95 -31.18
N VAL A 28 -6.16 22.64 -32.47
CA VAL A 28 -5.64 21.39 -33.04
C VAL A 28 -4.12 21.35 -32.94
N LYS A 29 -3.40 22.42 -33.33
CA LYS A 29 -1.93 22.50 -33.17
C LYS A 29 -1.50 22.35 -31.72
N ALA A 30 -2.18 23.04 -30.79
CA ALA A 30 -1.89 22.91 -29.35
C ALA A 30 -2.20 21.50 -28.78
N LEU A 31 -3.09 20.74 -29.42
CA LEU A 31 -3.34 19.32 -29.09
C LEU A 31 -2.26 18.41 -29.70
N GLU A 32 -1.86 18.62 -30.95
CA GLU A 32 -0.77 17.88 -31.61
C GLU A 32 0.56 18.02 -30.86
N GLU A 33 0.92 19.23 -30.44
CA GLU A 33 2.11 19.47 -29.61
C GLU A 33 2.02 18.76 -28.25
N LYS A 34 0.84 18.72 -27.62
CA LYS A 34 0.63 17.99 -26.37
C LYS A 34 0.72 16.47 -26.56
N VAL A 35 0.18 15.92 -27.65
CA VAL A 35 0.32 14.50 -28.00
C VAL A 35 1.79 14.15 -28.18
N LYS A 36 2.53 14.94 -28.96
CA LYS A 36 3.97 14.75 -29.18
C LYS A 36 4.80 14.82 -27.89
N GLN A 37 4.47 15.73 -26.98
CA GLN A 37 5.09 15.80 -25.64
C GLN A 37 4.73 14.60 -24.76
N LEU A 38 3.51 14.06 -24.88
CA LEU A 38 3.09 12.86 -24.14
C LEU A 38 3.78 11.60 -24.68
N GLU A 39 3.90 11.43 -25.99
CA GLU A 39 4.67 10.35 -26.63
C GLU A 39 6.14 10.36 -26.18
N GLN A 40 6.77 11.54 -26.15
CA GLN A 40 8.14 11.68 -25.64
C GLN A 40 8.25 11.29 -24.16
N LYS A 41 7.26 11.64 -23.33
CA LYS A 41 7.21 11.22 -21.91
C LYS A 41 6.98 9.72 -21.76
N ILE A 42 6.12 9.11 -22.58
CA ILE A 42 5.88 7.67 -22.61
C ILE A 42 7.18 6.93 -22.95
N ASN A 43 7.86 7.31 -24.05
CA ASN A 43 9.13 6.70 -24.44
C ASN A 43 10.22 6.81 -23.35
N GLN A 44 10.28 7.95 -22.63
CA GLN A 44 11.18 8.12 -21.48
C GLN A 44 10.79 7.26 -20.27
N LEU A 45 9.49 7.07 -20.02
CA LEU A 45 8.98 6.21 -18.95
C LEU A 45 9.18 4.72 -19.27
N GLU A 46 9.00 4.30 -20.51
CA GLU A 46 9.30 2.95 -20.98
C GLU A 46 10.79 2.65 -20.88
N SER A 47 11.65 3.58 -21.31
CA SER A 47 13.11 3.47 -21.18
C SER A 47 13.55 3.33 -19.71
N LYS A 48 12.95 4.12 -18.80
CA LYS A 48 13.16 3.98 -17.35
C LYS A 48 12.63 2.65 -16.81
N THR A 49 11.50 2.16 -17.32
CA THR A 49 10.92 0.88 -16.91
C THR A 49 11.83 -0.29 -17.32
N ILE A 50 12.41 -0.23 -18.53
CA ILE A 50 13.41 -1.19 -19.00
C ILE A 50 14.68 -1.15 -18.13
N GLN A 51 15.17 0.05 -17.79
CA GLN A 51 16.30 0.20 -16.86
C GLN A 51 15.99 -0.38 -15.48
N ILE A 52 14.85 -0.07 -14.87
CA ILE A 52 14.42 -0.62 -13.58
C ILE A 52 14.30 -2.16 -13.64
N GLN A 53 13.79 -2.73 -14.73
CA GLN A 53 13.76 -4.19 -14.91
C GLN A 53 15.16 -4.80 -15.07
N SER A 54 16.10 -4.10 -15.69
CA SER A 54 17.50 -4.54 -15.84
C SER A 54 18.31 -4.40 -14.54
N GLU A 55 18.04 -3.39 -13.73
CA GLU A 55 18.62 -3.20 -12.39
C GLU A 55 18.04 -4.22 -11.40
N ALA A 56 16.72 -4.47 -11.45
CA ALA A 56 16.06 -5.52 -10.66
C ALA A 56 16.62 -6.93 -10.94
N LYS A 57 17.09 -7.19 -12.18
CA LYS A 57 17.83 -8.43 -12.52
C LYS A 57 19.23 -8.52 -11.90
N ASN A 58 19.83 -7.39 -11.51
CA ASN A 58 21.19 -7.30 -10.97
C ASN A 58 21.24 -7.10 -9.45
N ILE A 59 20.10 -6.99 -8.76
CA ILE A 59 20.06 -7.10 -7.30
C ILE A 59 20.61 -8.49 -6.93
N PRO A 60 21.67 -8.61 -6.10
CA PRO A 60 22.23 -9.91 -5.73
C PRO A 60 21.18 -10.73 -4.97
N GLN A 61 20.54 -11.65 -5.70
CA GLN A 61 19.66 -12.65 -5.12
C GLN A 61 20.48 -13.48 -4.15
N THR A 62 20.37 -13.15 -2.86
CA THR A 62 20.89 -14.02 -1.79
C THR A 62 19.96 -15.22 -1.73
N LYS A 63 20.15 -16.16 -2.67
CA LYS A 63 19.48 -17.46 -2.69
C LYS A 63 19.96 -18.20 -1.47
N ILE A 64 19.20 -18.08 -0.39
CA ILE A 64 19.28 -18.98 0.76
C ILE A 64 19.17 -20.39 0.18
N PRO A 65 20.15 -21.29 0.41
CA PRO A 65 20.13 -22.61 -0.21
C PRO A 65 18.85 -23.34 0.20
N ALA A 66 18.21 -24.02 -0.76
CA ALA A 66 16.84 -24.54 -0.66
C ALA A 66 16.60 -25.57 0.48
N SER A 67 17.62 -25.98 1.23
CA SER A 67 17.49 -26.79 2.45
C SER A 67 17.27 -25.98 3.73
N ILE A 68 17.48 -24.66 3.72
CA ILE A 68 17.28 -23.80 4.90
C ILE A 68 15.95 -23.08 4.77
N LYS A 69 14.89 -23.67 5.32
CA LYS A 69 13.58 -23.02 5.46
C LYS A 69 13.77 -21.68 6.20
N PRO A 70 13.37 -20.54 5.62
CA PRO A 70 13.61 -19.24 6.24
C PRO A 70 12.93 -19.17 7.62
N PRO A 71 13.59 -18.57 8.63
CA PRO A 71 13.08 -18.54 10.00
C PRO A 71 11.75 -17.78 10.05
N LYS A 72 10.81 -18.27 10.86
CA LYS A 72 9.49 -17.63 11.03
C LYS A 72 9.68 -16.15 11.42
N PRO A 73 9.17 -15.17 10.64
CA PRO A 73 9.54 -13.76 10.80
C PRO A 73 8.80 -13.08 11.95
N VAL A 74 7.61 -13.56 12.29
CA VAL A 74 6.77 -13.05 13.37
C VAL A 74 6.10 -14.18 14.14
N ASP A 75 6.00 -14.02 15.45
CA ASP A 75 4.93 -14.68 16.21
C ASP A 75 3.72 -13.75 16.28
N PHE A 76 2.55 -14.29 16.62
CA PHE A 76 1.35 -13.48 16.82
C PHE A 76 0.41 -14.10 17.85
N VAL A 77 -0.40 -13.24 18.46
CA VAL A 77 -1.49 -13.61 19.38
C VAL A 77 -2.74 -12.86 18.94
N VAL A 78 -3.84 -13.58 18.75
CA VAL A 78 -5.15 -12.98 18.49
C VAL A 78 -5.75 -12.57 19.83
N LEU A 79 -5.99 -11.27 19.99
CA LEU A 79 -6.48 -10.65 21.23
C LEU A 79 -8.01 -10.62 21.29
N SER A 80 -8.67 -10.46 20.14
CA SER A 80 -10.13 -10.53 20.04
C SER A 80 -10.60 -10.77 18.60
N LYS A 81 -11.84 -11.24 18.49
CA LYS A 81 -12.62 -11.38 17.25
C LYS A 81 -13.95 -10.62 17.45
N LYS A 82 -14.36 -9.83 16.46
CA LYS A 82 -15.67 -9.17 16.45
C LYS A 82 -16.22 -9.04 15.04
N PHE A 83 -17.53 -9.09 14.89
CA PHE A 83 -18.20 -8.83 13.62
C PHE A 83 -18.59 -7.35 13.55
N LYS A 84 -18.34 -6.69 12.42
CA LYS A 84 -18.82 -5.34 12.12
C LYS A 84 -19.73 -5.42 10.90
N GLU A 85 -20.97 -4.99 11.04
CA GLU A 85 -21.87 -4.78 9.91
C GLU A 85 -21.52 -3.51 9.15
N ALA A 86 -21.79 -3.50 7.85
CA ALA A 86 -21.60 -2.32 7.02
C ALA A 86 -22.54 -1.18 7.43
N GLU A 87 -21.98 -0.08 7.92
CA GLU A 87 -22.76 1.10 8.29
C GLU A 87 -23.28 1.82 7.04
N ARG A 88 -24.60 2.06 6.97
CA ARG A 88 -25.27 2.61 5.78
C ARG A 88 -24.79 4.02 5.36
N GLY A 89 -24.04 4.71 6.23
CA GLY A 89 -23.41 6.01 5.99
C GLY A 89 -21.91 5.97 5.63
N GLU A 90 -21.26 4.80 5.63
CA GLU A 90 -19.83 4.72 5.31
C GLU A 90 -19.55 4.91 3.80
N LEU A 91 -18.33 5.41 3.54
CA LEU A 91 -17.79 5.71 2.22
C LEU A 91 -17.85 4.46 1.33
N LEU A 92 -18.05 4.65 0.01
CA LEU A 92 -18.40 3.57 -0.93
C LEU A 92 -17.47 2.35 -0.91
N TRP A 93 -16.20 2.53 -0.52
CA TRP A 93 -15.16 1.50 -0.42
C TRP A 93 -15.09 0.77 0.93
N ASN A 94 -15.97 1.07 1.89
CA ASN A 94 -16.03 0.40 3.19
C ASN A 94 -17.46 -0.07 3.52
N ARG A 95 -18.16 -0.62 2.52
CA ARG A 95 -19.56 -1.05 2.61
C ARG A 95 -19.77 -2.56 2.77
N ASP A 96 -18.69 -3.28 3.05
CA ASP A 96 -18.75 -4.72 3.30
C ASP A 96 -18.81 -5.00 4.80
N ASP A 97 -19.66 -5.94 5.17
CA ASP A 97 -19.62 -6.60 6.48
C ASP A 97 -18.23 -7.24 6.67
N LYS A 98 -17.72 -7.24 7.91
CA LYS A 98 -16.35 -7.67 8.21
C LYS A 98 -16.27 -8.49 9.50
N ILE A 99 -15.41 -9.51 9.48
CA ILE A 99 -14.89 -10.10 10.72
C ILE A 99 -13.55 -9.44 11.01
N GLU A 100 -13.50 -8.69 12.10
CA GLU A 100 -12.32 -7.98 12.57
C GLU A 100 -11.59 -8.83 13.61
N LEU A 101 -10.32 -9.13 13.37
CA LEU A 101 -9.40 -9.63 14.38
C LEU A 101 -8.48 -8.51 14.89
N LYS A 102 -8.35 -8.39 16.20
CA LYS A 102 -7.26 -7.60 16.81
C LYS A 102 -6.10 -8.54 17.08
N VAL A 103 -4.97 -8.35 16.41
CA VAL A 103 -3.82 -9.27 16.47
C VAL A 103 -2.57 -8.51 16.89
N GLN A 104 -1.86 -9.03 17.89
CA GLN A 104 -0.52 -8.56 18.26
C GLN A 104 0.52 -9.45 17.61
N PHE A 105 1.32 -8.88 16.70
CA PHE A 105 2.49 -9.50 16.12
C PHE A 105 3.74 -9.15 16.94
N VAL A 106 4.70 -10.07 17.00
CA VAL A 106 5.99 -9.90 17.67
C VAL A 106 7.10 -10.26 16.67
N SER A 107 7.96 -9.30 16.34
CA SER A 107 9.06 -9.52 15.40
C SER A 107 10.07 -10.54 15.93
N ARG A 108 10.35 -11.58 15.14
CA ARG A 108 11.42 -12.57 15.37
C ARG A 108 12.64 -12.34 14.47
N LEU A 109 12.64 -11.25 13.70
CA LEU A 109 13.73 -10.88 12.81
C LEU A 109 14.98 -10.51 13.60
N LYS A 110 16.16 -10.80 13.02
CA LYS A 110 17.47 -10.40 13.57
C LYS A 110 17.93 -9.01 13.11
N LYS A 111 17.22 -8.42 12.14
CA LYS A 111 17.47 -7.11 11.52
C LYS A 111 16.17 -6.30 11.50
N ASN A 112 16.27 -4.99 11.31
CA ASN A 112 15.11 -4.12 11.10
C ASN A 112 14.44 -4.42 9.76
N ALA A 113 13.11 -4.43 9.73
CA ALA A 113 12.32 -4.57 8.51
C ALA A 113 11.46 -3.34 8.25
N SER A 114 11.31 -2.98 6.98
CA SER A 114 10.36 -1.95 6.54
C SER A 114 8.95 -2.52 6.38
N ASN A 115 8.84 -3.80 5.98
CA ASN A 115 7.56 -4.44 5.72
C ASN A 115 7.63 -5.97 5.89
N ILE A 116 6.55 -6.59 6.38
CA ILE A 116 6.33 -8.03 6.39
C ILE A 116 4.94 -8.29 5.79
N ILE A 117 4.89 -8.94 4.64
CA ILE A 117 3.65 -9.26 3.93
C ILE A 117 3.35 -10.75 4.09
N GLY A 118 2.07 -11.09 4.21
CA GLY A 118 1.60 -12.48 4.24
C GLY A 118 0.10 -12.60 4.03
N LYS A 119 -0.44 -13.78 4.29
CA LYS A 119 -1.88 -14.04 4.43
C LYS A 119 -2.19 -14.48 5.84
N MET A 120 -3.33 -14.05 6.38
CA MET A 120 -3.90 -14.67 7.58
C MET A 120 -5.13 -15.49 7.18
N LEU A 121 -5.25 -16.67 7.79
CA LEU A 121 -6.28 -17.66 7.52
C LEU A 121 -7.09 -17.91 8.79
N LEU A 122 -8.41 -17.95 8.65
CA LEU A 122 -9.34 -18.50 9.63
C LEU A 122 -9.63 -19.96 9.28
N ILE A 123 -9.41 -20.87 10.21
CA ILE A 123 -9.55 -22.31 10.04
C ILE A 123 -10.50 -22.83 11.14
N ASP A 124 -11.42 -23.71 10.80
CA ASP A 124 -12.21 -24.44 11.81
C ASP A 124 -11.33 -25.51 12.48
N LYS A 125 -11.16 -25.45 13.81
CA LYS A 125 -10.36 -26.45 14.57
C LYS A 125 -10.93 -27.86 14.47
N LYS A 126 -12.25 -28.01 14.29
CA LYS A 126 -12.91 -29.33 14.26
C LYS A 126 -12.67 -30.06 12.94
N THR A 127 -12.69 -29.34 11.82
CA THR A 127 -12.56 -29.93 10.47
C THR A 127 -11.21 -29.68 9.80
N GLY A 128 -10.41 -28.74 10.30
CA GLY A 128 -9.18 -28.28 9.63
C GLY A 128 -9.42 -27.48 8.35
N LYS A 129 -10.67 -27.20 7.98
CA LYS A 129 -11.03 -26.47 6.75
C LYS A 129 -10.72 -24.98 6.90
N VAL A 130 -10.04 -24.41 5.90
CA VAL A 130 -9.92 -22.95 5.76
C VAL A 130 -11.30 -22.36 5.46
N LEU A 131 -11.75 -21.46 6.32
CA LEU A 131 -13.02 -20.76 6.17
C LEU A 131 -12.87 -19.42 5.43
N MET A 132 -11.79 -18.69 5.72
CA MET A 132 -11.49 -17.39 5.10
C MET A 132 -9.98 -17.18 5.03
N GLU A 133 -9.53 -16.42 4.03
CA GLU A 133 -8.18 -15.85 3.98
C GLU A 133 -8.24 -14.35 3.67
N THR A 134 -7.25 -13.59 4.13
CA THR A 134 -7.08 -12.17 3.83
C THR A 134 -5.58 -11.82 3.76
N PRO A 135 -5.13 -10.97 2.84
CA PRO A 135 -3.76 -10.47 2.84
C PRO A 135 -3.52 -9.57 4.06
N VAL A 136 -2.32 -9.63 4.61
CA VAL A 136 -1.89 -8.80 5.74
C VAL A 136 -0.54 -8.19 5.40
N ASN A 137 -0.46 -6.86 5.52
CA ASN A 137 0.75 -6.07 5.39
C ASN A 137 1.06 -5.49 6.79
N ILE A 138 2.20 -5.89 7.34
CA ILE A 138 2.69 -5.46 8.65
C ILE A 138 3.77 -4.43 8.37
N ASN A 139 3.42 -3.15 8.45
CA ASN A 139 4.32 -2.00 8.33
C ASN A 139 4.01 -0.96 9.42
N LYS A 140 5.01 -0.17 9.85
CA LYS A 140 4.74 0.92 10.79
C LYS A 140 4.36 2.18 10.03
N ALA A 141 3.21 2.75 10.39
CA ALA A 141 2.81 4.07 9.93
C ALA A 141 3.91 5.09 10.20
N LEU A 142 4.06 6.07 9.30
CA LEU A 142 5.09 7.11 9.38
C LEU A 142 5.00 7.86 10.71
N ASN A 143 5.94 7.59 11.61
CA ASN A 143 6.07 8.28 12.89
C ASN A 143 7.44 8.94 12.94
N ILE A 144 7.45 10.28 12.88
CA ILE A 144 8.64 11.13 12.78
C ILE A 144 9.63 10.86 13.93
N PHE A 145 9.14 10.42 15.10
CA PHE A 145 9.96 10.16 16.29
C PHE A 145 10.34 8.69 16.50
N LYS A 146 9.65 7.74 15.85
CA LYS A 146 9.81 6.29 16.10
C LYS A 146 10.30 5.49 14.89
N GLY A 147 10.41 6.12 13.73
CA GLY A 147 10.76 5.51 12.45
C GLY A 147 9.65 4.62 11.90
N THR A 148 9.77 4.27 10.62
CA THR A 148 8.91 3.32 9.89
C THR A 148 9.36 1.87 10.05
N GLU A 149 10.47 1.63 10.74
CA GLU A 149 11.12 0.31 10.81
C GLU A 149 10.62 -0.54 11.97
N ILE A 150 10.31 -1.80 11.68
CA ILE A 150 9.99 -2.88 12.61
C ILE A 150 11.29 -3.43 13.18
N LYS A 151 11.53 -3.21 14.47
CA LYS A 151 12.75 -3.66 15.16
C LYS A 151 12.64 -5.13 15.60
N PRO A 152 13.78 -5.84 15.77
CA PRO A 152 13.82 -7.14 16.45
C PRO A 152 13.07 -7.11 17.79
N GLY A 153 12.19 -8.10 18.02
CA GLY A 153 11.39 -8.19 19.25
C GLY A 153 10.26 -7.17 19.40
N GLU A 154 10.08 -6.22 18.45
CA GLU A 154 9.03 -5.20 18.53
C GLU A 154 7.64 -5.83 18.48
N LYS A 155 6.74 -5.32 19.33
CA LYS A 155 5.34 -5.74 19.40
C LYS A 155 4.46 -4.73 18.67
N LEU A 156 3.71 -5.19 17.68
CA LEU A 156 2.84 -4.35 16.85
C LEU A 156 1.41 -4.89 16.90
N THR A 157 0.42 -4.04 17.15
CA THR A 157 -0.98 -4.44 17.24
C THR A 157 -1.74 -3.94 16.02
N TYR A 158 -2.27 -4.86 15.22
CA TYR A 158 -3.04 -4.56 14.02
C TYR A 158 -4.49 -4.94 14.18
N ARG A 159 -5.32 -4.22 13.43
CA ARG A 159 -6.63 -4.67 12.99
C ARG A 159 -6.44 -5.46 11.69
N VAL A 160 -7.02 -6.66 11.60
CA VAL A 160 -7.10 -7.40 10.34
C VAL A 160 -8.56 -7.69 10.03
N ASP A 161 -9.01 -7.17 8.89
CA ASP A 161 -10.37 -7.33 8.39
C ASP A 161 -10.43 -8.52 7.42
N PHE A 162 -11.38 -9.41 7.67
CA PHE A 162 -11.82 -10.42 6.70
C PHE A 162 -13.16 -9.97 6.12
N ILE A 163 -13.22 -9.75 4.82
CA ILE A 163 -14.44 -9.35 4.11
C ILE A 163 -15.46 -10.49 4.19
N TYR A 164 -16.57 -10.25 4.86
CA TYR A 164 -17.64 -11.22 5.06
C TYR A 164 -18.62 -11.19 3.88
N ASP A 165 -19.09 -12.38 3.49
CA ASP A 165 -20.09 -12.54 2.44
C ASP A 165 -21.15 -13.48 2.98
N LYS A 166 -22.33 -12.93 3.28
CA LYS A 166 -23.48 -13.68 3.82
C LYS A 166 -23.93 -14.83 2.92
N ARG A 167 -23.55 -14.87 1.65
CA ARG A 167 -23.89 -15.96 0.70
C ARG A 167 -22.99 -17.19 0.92
N LYS A 168 -21.74 -17.02 1.35
CA LYS A 168 -20.78 -18.13 1.53
C LYS A 168 -20.99 -18.85 2.88
N PRO A 169 -21.21 -20.18 2.90
CA PRO A 169 -21.39 -20.92 4.15
C PRO A 169 -20.13 -20.86 5.05
N GLU A 170 -18.94 -20.86 4.47
CA GLU A 170 -17.67 -20.74 5.20
C GLU A 170 -17.57 -19.41 5.96
N HIS A 171 -18.01 -18.31 5.35
CA HIS A 171 -17.98 -16.98 5.97
C HIS A 171 -18.99 -16.91 7.13
N ARG A 172 -20.19 -17.50 6.96
CA ARG A 172 -21.20 -17.65 8.04
C ARG A 172 -20.62 -18.45 9.22
N LEU A 173 -20.02 -19.61 8.96
CA LEU A 173 -19.33 -20.40 10.00
C LEU A 173 -18.21 -19.61 10.68
N ALA A 174 -17.37 -18.89 9.92
CA ALA A 174 -16.31 -18.07 10.51
C ALA A 174 -16.85 -16.94 11.40
N ARG A 175 -18.02 -16.36 11.06
CA ARG A 175 -18.70 -15.37 11.89
C ARG A 175 -19.23 -16.00 13.18
N ASP A 176 -19.95 -17.11 13.06
CA ASP A 176 -20.74 -17.70 14.14
C ASP A 176 -19.88 -18.50 15.15
N LEU A 177 -18.78 -19.11 14.70
CA LEU A 177 -17.85 -19.84 15.58
C LEU A 177 -17.07 -18.88 16.49
N PRO A 178 -16.98 -19.14 17.81
CA PRO A 178 -16.18 -18.35 18.73
C PRO A 178 -14.67 -18.61 18.52
N LEU A 179 -13.81 -17.71 19.03
CA LEU A 179 -12.36 -17.73 18.72
C LEU A 179 -11.67 -19.01 19.24
N GLU A 180 -12.20 -19.60 20.30
CA GLU A 180 -11.74 -20.85 20.91
C GLU A 180 -11.90 -22.04 19.95
N GLN A 181 -12.88 -21.99 19.05
CA GLN A 181 -13.17 -23.01 18.03
C GLN A 181 -12.50 -22.71 16.68
N LEU A 182 -11.89 -21.53 16.53
CA LEU A 182 -11.13 -21.14 15.35
C LEU A 182 -9.62 -21.28 15.59
N GLU A 183 -8.91 -21.79 14.60
CA GLU A 183 -7.46 -21.69 14.51
C GLU A 183 -7.13 -20.56 13.55
N VAL A 184 -6.26 -19.65 13.98
CA VAL A 184 -5.79 -18.55 13.13
C VAL A 184 -4.35 -18.84 12.76
N LYS A 185 -4.04 -18.83 11.46
CA LYS A 185 -2.68 -19.06 10.93
C LYS A 185 -2.21 -17.86 10.12
N PHE A 186 -0.98 -17.39 10.36
CA PHE A 186 -0.30 -16.44 9.50
C PHE A 186 0.73 -17.16 8.61
N LYS A 187 0.60 -16.99 7.30
CA LYS A 187 1.54 -17.45 6.27
C LYS A 187 2.33 -16.22 5.76
N PRO A 188 3.58 -15.98 6.20
CA PRO A 188 4.41 -14.90 5.65
C PRO A 188 4.72 -15.18 4.19
N ILE A 189 4.58 -14.21 3.29
CA ILE A 189 4.95 -14.34 1.86
C ILE A 189 6.31 -13.72 1.61
N GLU A 190 6.55 -12.52 2.15
CA GLU A 190 7.82 -11.81 2.00
C GLU A 190 8.14 -10.94 3.21
N VAL A 191 9.43 -10.70 3.42
CA VAL A 191 9.97 -9.73 4.38
C VAL A 191 10.91 -8.80 3.62
N VAL A 192 10.64 -7.50 3.68
CA VAL A 192 11.51 -6.44 3.15
C VAL A 192 12.27 -5.84 4.33
N TYR A 193 13.59 -6.00 4.32
CA TYR A 193 14.48 -5.43 5.32
C TYR A 193 14.76 -3.96 5.06
N SER A 194 15.14 -3.21 6.11
CA SER A 194 15.54 -1.80 6.00
C SER A 194 16.75 -1.57 5.10
N ASP A 195 17.62 -2.58 4.96
CA ASP A 195 18.79 -2.54 4.07
C ASP A 195 18.46 -2.87 2.61
N GLY A 196 17.17 -2.99 2.26
CA GLY A 196 16.70 -3.33 0.92
C GLY A 196 16.72 -4.83 0.60
N THR A 197 17.24 -5.69 1.48
CA THR A 197 17.18 -7.14 1.30
C THR A 197 15.72 -7.61 1.30
N VAL A 198 15.35 -8.52 0.40
CA VAL A 198 14.03 -9.18 0.40
C VAL A 198 14.21 -10.68 0.62
N ILE A 199 13.45 -11.26 1.55
CA ILE A 199 13.34 -12.71 1.73
C ILE A 199 11.92 -13.15 1.41
N TYR A 200 11.79 -14.07 0.45
CA TYR A 200 10.54 -14.74 0.09
C TYR A 200 10.36 -16.05 0.86
N TYR A 201 9.11 -16.43 1.07
CA TYR A 201 8.69 -17.65 1.79
C TYR A 201 7.81 -18.49 0.87
N GLU A 202 8.30 -19.66 0.48
CA GLU A 202 7.54 -20.66 -0.28
C GLU A 202 6.53 -21.40 0.63
N HIS A 203 5.35 -21.74 0.10
CA HIS A 203 4.24 -22.44 0.79
C HIS A 203 3.67 -23.57 -0.04
#